data_AF-A0A1U7ZGZ6-F1
#
_entry.id   AF-A0A1U7ZGZ6-F1
#
_cell.length_a   1.000
_cell.length_b   1.000
_cell.length_c   1.000
_cell.angle_alpha   90.00
_cell.angle_beta   90.00
_cell.angle_gamma   90.00
#
_symmetry.space_group_name_H-M   'P 1'
#
loop_
_entity.id
_entity.type
_entity.pdbx_description
1 polymer ?
#
loop_
_entity_poly.entity_id
_entity_poly.type
_entity_poly.pdbx_seq_one_letter_code
_entity_poly.pdbx_strand_id
1 'polypeptide(L)'
;MPGIRGPTEYSREPLRHPCLKVNSKCAGNRRTAMSKVRTVKGVGWDVSAIGNAIWGGAKLADVLELVGIPKLTKSTPSGGKHVEFISVDMCKEENGGPYKASIPLIQATNPEADVLIAYEMNGEPLNRDHGYPLRVVVPGVIGARSVKWLDTIKIIAEESQGFFMQRDYKMFPPSVNWDNIVWSTRKPQMDFPVQCAICSLEDVDVVKHGKVIVSGYAVSGGGRGIERVDISVDGSKTWVEASRYQKTGVPYIADDISSDKWAWVFFQAEVDIPQITEIVAKAVDTAANVQPENVEVIWNLRGILNTSWHRVHVRVGHSNL
;
A
#
# COMPACT_ATOMS: atom_id res chain seq x y z
N MET A 1 5.93 19.97 24.92
CA MET A 1 6.52 20.42 23.65
C MET A 1 5.48 21.28 22.94
N PRO A 2 5.79 22.52 22.53
CA PRO A 2 4.82 23.35 21.85
C PRO A 2 4.47 22.69 20.51
N GLY A 3 3.20 22.33 20.33
CA GLY A 3 2.70 21.88 19.04
C GLY A 3 2.85 23.01 18.03
N ILE A 4 3.33 22.68 16.84
CA ILE A 4 3.50 23.63 15.76
C ILE A 4 2.10 24.02 15.27
N ARG A 5 1.70 25.29 15.45
CA ARG A 5 0.48 25.85 14.85
C ARG A 5 0.89 26.52 13.53
N GLY A 6 0.55 25.89 12.41
CA GLY A 6 0.68 26.50 11.09
C GLY A 6 -0.37 27.59 10.84
N PRO A 7 -0.18 28.44 9.81
CA PRO A 7 -1.15 29.48 9.46
C PRO A 7 -2.53 28.90 9.11
N THR A 8 -3.58 29.67 9.41
CA THR A 8 -4.97 29.20 9.54
C THR A 8 -5.79 29.18 8.25
N GLU A 9 -5.20 29.44 7.07
CA GLU A 9 -5.91 29.37 5.79
C GLU A 9 -4.96 28.96 4.65
N TYR A 10 -4.74 27.64 4.48
CA TYR A 10 -4.02 27.09 3.31
C TYR A 10 -4.76 27.29 1.98
N SER A 11 -6.00 27.78 1.99
CA SER A 11 -6.84 28.01 0.80
C SER A 11 -6.44 29.24 -0.02
N ARG A 12 -5.46 30.04 0.43
CA ARG A 12 -5.07 31.32 -0.20
C ARG A 12 -3.64 31.39 -0.76
N GLU A 13 -2.89 30.28 -0.78
CA GLU A 13 -1.50 30.26 -1.29
C GLU A 13 -1.41 29.85 -2.79
N PRO A 14 -0.61 30.54 -3.63
CA PRO A 14 -0.20 30.06 -4.97
C PRO A 14 1.11 29.23 -4.86
N LEU A 15 1.58 28.37 -5.77
CA LEU A 15 1.03 27.57 -6.87
C LEU A 15 0.71 26.16 -6.35
N ARG A 16 -0.18 25.43 -7.06
CA ARG A 16 -0.41 24.00 -6.86
C ARG A 16 0.92 23.23 -6.94
N HIS A 17 1.36 22.68 -5.81
CA HIS A 17 2.48 21.74 -5.73
C HIS A 17 2.21 20.51 -6.62
N PRO A 18 3.26 19.80 -7.08
CA PRO A 18 3.13 18.75 -8.10
C PRO A 18 2.12 17.68 -7.70
N CYS A 19 1.23 17.33 -8.64
CA CYS A 19 0.33 16.20 -8.48
C CYS A 19 1.10 14.89 -8.68
N LEU A 20 0.90 13.92 -7.79
CA LEU A 20 1.62 12.64 -7.83
C LEU A 20 0.65 11.47 -7.92
N LYS A 21 0.90 10.55 -8.86
CA LYS A 21 0.15 9.30 -8.94
C LYS A 21 0.73 8.29 -7.95
N VAL A 22 -0.05 7.94 -6.93
CA VAL A 22 0.39 7.12 -5.80
C VAL A 22 -0.62 6.01 -5.54
N ASN A 23 -0.11 4.80 -5.32
CA ASN A 23 -0.88 3.69 -4.82
C ASN A 23 -1.03 3.75 -3.29
N SER A 24 -2.23 3.47 -2.79
CA SER A 24 -2.49 3.23 -1.37
C SER A 24 -2.97 1.79 -1.19
N LYS A 25 -2.12 0.98 -0.57
CA LYS A 25 -2.40 -0.44 -0.27
C LYS A 25 -2.68 -0.61 1.22
N CYS A 26 -3.84 -1.16 1.57
CA CYS A 26 -4.12 -1.57 2.95
C CYS A 26 -3.19 -2.72 3.35
N ALA A 27 -2.62 -2.68 4.56
CA ALA A 27 -1.82 -3.79 5.06
C ALA A 27 -2.63 -5.10 5.14
N GLY A 28 -3.95 -5.02 5.32
CA GLY A 28 -4.86 -6.18 5.34
C GLY A 28 -5.32 -6.66 3.96
N ASN A 29 -4.78 -6.15 2.84
CA ASN A 29 -5.17 -6.63 1.52
C ASN A 29 -4.97 -8.16 1.41
N ARG A 30 -5.93 -8.87 0.80
CA ARG A 30 -5.99 -10.34 0.68
C ARG A 30 -6.04 -11.10 2.01
N ARG A 31 -6.52 -10.48 3.10
CA ARG A 31 -6.67 -11.12 4.41
C ARG A 31 -7.60 -12.34 4.38
N THR A 32 -8.68 -12.30 3.61
CA THR A 32 -9.69 -13.37 3.59
C THR A 32 -9.07 -14.70 3.21
N ALA A 33 -8.20 -14.73 2.21
CA ALA A 33 -7.47 -15.94 1.81
C ALA A 33 -6.55 -16.48 2.94
N MET A 34 -5.90 -15.59 3.71
CA MET A 34 -5.12 -16.02 4.89
C MET A 34 -6.01 -16.60 5.99
N SER A 35 -7.21 -16.05 6.18
CA SER A 35 -8.18 -16.56 7.14
C SER A 35 -8.76 -17.93 6.74
N LYS A 36 -8.79 -18.28 5.45
CA LYS A 36 -9.21 -19.61 4.97
C LYS A 36 -8.25 -20.72 5.45
N VAL A 37 -6.95 -20.42 5.58
CA VAL A 37 -5.92 -21.36 6.07
C VAL A 37 -6.00 -21.51 7.59
N ARG A 38 -5.97 -20.39 8.31
CA ARG A 38 -6.17 -20.34 9.76
C ARG A 38 -6.76 -19.00 10.14
N THR A 39 -7.87 -19.03 10.89
CA THR A 39 -8.67 -17.84 11.22
C THR A 39 -7.82 -16.72 11.83
N VAL A 40 -7.99 -15.51 11.32
CA VAL A 40 -7.36 -14.27 11.80
C VAL A 40 -8.41 -13.27 12.27
N LYS A 41 -8.06 -12.37 13.20
CA LYS A 41 -8.97 -11.30 13.63
C LYS A 41 -8.76 -10.05 12.78
N GLY A 42 -9.80 -9.60 12.09
CA GLY A 42 -9.82 -8.34 11.34
C GLY A 42 -10.91 -8.33 10.27
N VAL A 43 -11.18 -7.16 9.69
CA VAL A 43 -12.10 -7.02 8.55
C VAL A 43 -11.62 -7.88 7.39
N GLY A 44 -12.53 -8.70 6.83
CA GLY A 44 -12.24 -9.52 5.66
C GLY A 44 -12.02 -8.64 4.43
N TRP A 45 -10.86 -8.80 3.79
CA TRP A 45 -10.51 -8.13 2.55
C TRP A 45 -10.10 -9.17 1.54
N ASP A 46 -10.70 -9.07 0.35
CA ASP A 46 -10.26 -9.85 -0.81
C ASP A 46 -9.07 -9.16 -1.50
N VAL A 47 -8.97 -9.21 -2.84
CA VAL A 47 -7.83 -8.68 -3.60
C VAL A 47 -7.82 -7.15 -3.75
N SER A 48 -8.92 -6.48 -3.43
CA SER A 48 -9.17 -5.08 -3.82
C SER A 48 -9.00 -4.05 -2.70
N ALA A 49 -8.34 -4.38 -1.58
CA ALA A 49 -8.01 -3.39 -0.54
C ALA A 49 -6.76 -2.56 -0.92
N ILE A 50 -6.80 -2.01 -2.12
CA ILE A 50 -5.74 -1.27 -2.79
C ILE A 50 -6.37 -0.34 -3.82
N GLY A 51 -5.83 0.87 -3.97
CA GLY A 51 -6.29 1.81 -5.00
C GLY A 51 -5.17 2.76 -5.42
N ASN A 52 -5.27 3.28 -6.63
CA ASN A 52 -4.29 4.21 -7.18
C ASN A 52 -4.97 5.52 -7.57
N ALA A 53 -4.42 6.67 -7.16
CA ALA A 53 -4.99 7.98 -7.44
C ALA A 53 -3.90 9.02 -7.69
N ILE A 54 -4.28 10.14 -8.32
CA ILE A 54 -3.43 11.32 -8.46
C ILE A 54 -3.73 12.23 -7.26
N TRP A 55 -2.73 12.48 -6.42
CA TRP A 55 -2.88 13.31 -5.23
C TRP A 55 -2.27 14.68 -5.45
N GLY A 56 -3.03 15.73 -5.15
CA GLY A 56 -2.56 17.12 -5.16
C GLY A 56 -2.45 17.66 -3.74
N GLY A 57 -1.35 18.31 -3.42
CA GLY A 57 -1.05 18.73 -2.05
C GLY A 57 0.31 19.38 -1.89
N ALA A 58 0.55 20.00 -0.73
CA ALA A 58 1.86 20.53 -0.38
C ALA A 58 2.81 19.39 0.02
N LYS A 59 4.09 19.46 -0.36
CA LYS A 59 5.09 18.50 0.15
C LYS A 59 5.30 18.74 1.64
N LEU A 60 5.31 17.66 2.43
CA LEU A 60 5.57 17.75 3.86
C LEU A 60 6.95 18.35 4.14
N ALA A 61 7.94 18.06 3.30
CA ALA A 61 9.28 18.64 3.42
C ALA A 61 9.26 20.18 3.33
N ASP A 62 8.43 20.76 2.46
CA ASP A 62 8.29 22.21 2.32
C ASP A 62 7.53 22.81 3.52
N VAL A 63 6.48 22.14 4.00
CA VAL A 63 5.75 22.54 5.22
C VAL A 63 6.66 22.52 6.46
N LEU A 64 7.55 21.53 6.56
CA LEU A 64 8.51 21.43 7.67
C LEU A 64 9.62 22.49 7.58
N GLU A 65 10.04 22.84 6.36
CA GLU A 65 11.01 23.92 6.12
C GLU A 65 10.46 25.28 6.58
N LEU A 66 9.17 25.56 6.32
CA LEU A 66 8.48 26.77 6.79
C LEU A 66 8.52 26.95 8.31
N VAL A 67 8.62 25.86 9.07
CA VAL A 67 8.65 25.87 10.54
C VAL A 67 10.05 25.65 11.10
N GLY A 68 11.08 25.83 10.26
CA GLY A 68 12.48 25.85 10.65
C GLY A 68 13.15 24.47 10.71
N ILE A 69 12.58 23.45 10.05
CA ILE A 69 13.20 22.12 9.93
C ILE A 69 13.70 21.94 8.49
N PRO A 70 15.02 22.05 8.25
CA PRO A 70 15.56 21.93 6.90
C PRO A 70 15.27 20.59 6.24
N LYS A 71 15.26 20.58 4.91
CA LYS A 71 15.23 19.35 4.12
C LYS A 71 16.38 18.41 4.50
N LEU A 72 16.14 17.09 4.34
CA LEU A 72 17.10 16.02 4.65
C LEU A 72 17.54 15.94 6.13
N THR A 73 16.74 16.49 7.05
CA THR A 73 17.02 16.44 8.49
C THR A 73 16.69 15.06 9.07
N LYS A 74 17.69 14.41 9.69
CA LYS A 74 17.51 13.13 10.41
C LYS A 74 17.02 13.31 11.85
N SER A 75 17.47 14.38 12.51
CA SER A 75 17.07 14.73 13.87
C SER A 75 17.15 16.23 14.10
N THR A 76 16.23 16.79 14.88
CA THR A 76 16.30 18.19 15.31
C THR A 76 17.26 18.39 16.49
N PRO A 77 17.74 19.63 16.76
CA PRO A 77 18.54 19.92 17.96
C PRO A 77 17.83 19.58 19.28
N SER A 78 16.49 19.60 19.28
CA SER A 78 15.65 19.20 20.42
C SER A 78 15.44 17.67 20.52
N GLY A 79 16.14 16.88 19.71
CA GLY A 79 16.10 15.42 19.73
C GLY A 79 14.93 14.78 18.97
N GLY A 80 14.15 15.55 18.19
CA GLY A 80 13.04 15.03 17.39
C GLY A 80 13.54 14.18 16.22
N LYS A 81 13.04 12.96 16.05
CA LYS A 81 13.45 12.00 15.00
C LYS A 81 12.29 11.44 14.19
N HIS A 82 11.05 11.73 14.58
CA HIS A 82 9.83 11.25 13.92
C HIS A 82 8.82 12.39 13.77
N VAL A 83 7.95 12.25 12.77
CA VAL A 83 6.79 13.11 12.55
C VAL A 83 5.53 12.29 12.81
N GLU A 84 4.78 12.65 13.85
CA GLU A 84 3.48 12.08 14.19
C GLU A 84 2.36 12.90 13.57
N PHE A 85 1.40 12.19 12.98
CA PHE A 85 0.20 12.72 12.38
C PHE A 85 -0.99 12.26 13.22
N ILE A 86 -1.81 13.22 13.64
CA ILE A 86 -2.96 12.98 14.51
C ILE A 86 -4.21 13.36 13.73
N SER A 87 -5.17 12.45 13.67
CA SER A 87 -6.49 12.66 13.07
C SER A 87 -7.46 13.33 14.05
N VAL A 88 -8.55 13.91 13.53
CA VAL A 88 -9.71 14.36 14.36
C VAL A 88 -10.68 13.23 14.70
N ASP A 89 -10.59 12.08 14.04
CA ASP A 89 -11.48 10.95 14.31
C ASP A 89 -11.29 10.38 15.72
N MET A 90 -12.23 9.55 16.18
CA MET A 90 -12.21 8.98 17.53
C MET A 90 -12.39 7.47 17.44
N CYS A 91 -11.39 6.71 17.86
CA CYS A 91 -11.32 5.26 17.71
C CYS A 91 -11.59 4.55 19.04
N LYS A 92 -12.31 3.43 19.00
CA LYS A 92 -12.55 2.61 20.21
C LYS A 92 -11.26 2.03 20.76
N GLU A 93 -10.33 1.67 19.88
CA GLU A 93 -9.00 1.12 20.18
C GLU A 93 -8.11 2.09 20.97
N GLU A 94 -8.40 3.39 20.86
CA GLU A 94 -7.72 4.48 21.58
C GLU A 94 -8.57 4.99 22.75
N ASN A 95 -9.55 4.19 23.23
CA ASN A 95 -10.51 4.57 24.28
C ASN A 95 -11.25 5.88 23.97
N GLY A 96 -11.64 6.04 22.71
CA GLY A 96 -12.25 7.26 22.21
C GLY A 96 -11.24 8.35 21.86
N GLY A 97 -9.93 8.09 21.88
CA GLY A 97 -8.91 9.01 21.36
C GLY A 97 -8.69 8.89 19.84
N PRO A 98 -7.83 9.74 19.26
CA PRO A 98 -7.70 9.83 17.81
C PRO A 98 -6.79 8.80 17.17
N TYR A 99 -7.01 8.52 15.87
CA TYR A 99 -6.06 7.77 15.07
C TYR A 99 -4.74 8.51 14.94
N LYS A 100 -3.62 7.78 15.13
CA LYS A 100 -2.27 8.32 15.03
C LYS A 100 -1.36 7.39 14.25
N ALA A 101 -0.48 7.97 13.46
CA ALA A 101 0.66 7.27 12.87
C ALA A 101 1.88 8.20 12.83
N SER A 102 3.07 7.64 12.65
CA SER A 102 4.27 8.44 12.44
C SER A 102 5.18 7.87 11.37
N ILE A 103 5.98 8.74 10.77
CA ILE A 103 7.10 8.37 9.88
C ILE A 103 8.42 8.93 10.42
N PRO A 104 9.58 8.34 10.06
CA PRO A 104 10.89 8.93 10.39
C PRO A 104 11.03 10.35 9.85
N LEU A 105 11.69 11.24 10.59
CA LEU A 105 11.90 12.64 10.20
C LEU A 105 12.70 12.75 8.89
N ILE A 106 13.65 11.85 8.68
CA ILE A 106 14.40 11.79 7.42
C ILE A 106 13.52 11.50 6.21
N GLN A 107 12.45 10.71 6.37
CA GLN A 107 11.50 10.46 5.28
C GLN A 107 10.60 11.67 5.07
N ALA A 108 10.10 12.26 6.15
CA ALA A 108 9.25 13.45 6.11
C ALA A 108 9.94 14.69 5.50
N THR A 109 11.24 14.85 5.72
CA THR A 109 12.04 15.99 5.25
C THR A 109 12.76 15.73 3.94
N ASN A 110 12.66 14.53 3.36
CA ASN A 110 13.25 14.22 2.06
C ASN A 110 12.26 14.58 0.93
N PRO A 111 12.58 15.57 0.06
CA PRO A 111 11.71 15.93 -1.06
C PRO A 111 11.47 14.79 -2.06
N GLU A 112 12.39 13.81 -2.17
CA GLU A 112 12.29 12.66 -3.09
C GLU A 112 11.40 11.53 -2.56
N ALA A 113 11.09 11.55 -1.25
CA ALA A 113 10.14 10.63 -0.62
C ALA A 113 8.68 11.03 -0.88
N ASP A 114 8.46 12.24 -1.43
CA ASP A 114 7.18 12.69 -1.96
C ASP A 114 6.00 12.60 -0.98
N VAL A 115 6.28 12.75 0.32
CA VAL A 115 5.23 12.78 1.35
C VAL A 115 4.42 14.06 1.17
N LEU A 116 3.10 13.93 1.02
CA LEU A 116 2.18 15.05 0.78
C LEU A 116 1.25 15.29 1.97
N ILE A 117 0.96 16.55 2.22
CA ILE A 117 -0.28 17.01 2.85
C ILE A 117 -1.27 17.30 1.72
N ALA A 118 -2.09 16.30 1.41
CA ALA A 118 -2.99 16.30 0.26
C ALA A 118 -4.34 16.95 0.60
N TYR A 119 -4.84 17.77 -0.33
CA TYR A 119 -6.18 18.37 -0.34
C TYR A 119 -6.96 18.07 -1.63
N GLU A 120 -6.32 17.47 -2.64
CA GLU A 120 -6.92 17.01 -3.90
C GLU A 120 -6.68 15.52 -4.13
N MET A 121 -7.65 14.84 -4.75
CA MET A 121 -7.57 13.48 -5.26
C MET A 121 -8.25 13.40 -6.63
N ASN A 122 -7.50 12.98 -7.63
CA ASN A 122 -7.90 12.89 -9.04
C ASN A 122 -8.37 14.23 -9.64
N GLY A 123 -7.70 15.33 -9.26
CA GLY A 123 -8.00 16.68 -9.76
C GLY A 123 -9.16 17.38 -9.06
N GLU A 124 -9.87 16.68 -8.17
CA GLU A 124 -10.98 17.20 -7.39
C GLU A 124 -10.59 17.39 -5.92
N PRO A 125 -11.25 18.28 -5.17
CA PRO A 125 -11.11 18.36 -3.73
C PRO A 125 -11.33 16.99 -3.07
N LEU A 126 -10.59 16.71 -1.99
CA LEU A 126 -10.80 15.48 -1.23
C LEU A 126 -12.27 15.32 -0.84
N ASN A 127 -12.77 14.10 -0.97
CA ASN A 127 -14.06 13.76 -0.38
C ASN A 127 -13.88 13.42 1.12
N ARG A 128 -15.00 13.31 1.84
CA ARG A 128 -15.02 13.01 3.27
C ARG A 128 -14.38 11.65 3.58
N ASP A 129 -14.70 10.60 2.85
CA ASP A 129 -14.19 9.25 3.14
C ASP A 129 -12.67 9.13 2.98
N HIS A 130 -12.10 9.95 2.09
CA HIS A 130 -10.68 9.97 1.76
C HIS A 130 -9.90 11.03 2.54
N GLY A 131 -10.54 11.80 3.43
CA GLY A 131 -9.85 12.62 4.42
C GLY A 131 -10.03 14.13 4.28
N TYR A 132 -11.07 14.62 3.62
CA TYR A 132 -11.36 16.07 3.58
C TYR A 132 -11.30 16.73 4.96
N PRO A 133 -10.70 17.92 5.12
CA PRO A 133 -10.07 18.72 4.06
C PRO A 133 -8.62 18.33 3.77
N LEU A 134 -7.94 17.68 4.71
CA LEU A 134 -6.51 17.38 4.62
C LEU A 134 -6.23 15.94 5.07
N ARG A 135 -5.37 15.27 4.31
CA ARG A 135 -4.77 14.00 4.72
C ARG A 135 -3.27 14.00 4.48
N VAL A 136 -2.58 13.08 5.12
CA VAL A 136 -1.23 12.69 4.72
C VAL A 136 -1.31 11.60 3.65
N VAL A 137 -0.45 11.69 2.65
CA VAL A 137 -0.14 10.60 1.71
C VAL A 137 1.35 10.28 1.85
N VAL A 138 1.67 9.03 2.19
CA VAL A 138 3.04 8.54 2.36
C VAL A 138 3.32 7.49 1.27
N PRO A 139 3.93 7.87 0.14
CA PRO A 139 4.20 6.95 -0.96
C PRO A 139 5.13 5.78 -0.55
N GLY A 140 4.92 4.61 -1.17
CA GLY A 140 5.72 3.41 -0.91
C GLY A 140 5.56 2.79 0.49
N VAL A 141 4.62 3.29 1.29
CA VAL A 141 4.34 2.85 2.66
C VAL A 141 2.90 2.32 2.74
N ILE A 142 2.63 1.39 3.66
CA ILE A 142 1.27 0.89 3.86
C ILE A 142 0.27 2.02 4.15
N GLY A 143 -0.96 1.87 3.65
CA GLY A 143 -1.99 2.90 3.72
C GLY A 143 -2.32 3.39 5.15
N ALA A 144 -2.07 2.56 6.17
CA ALA A 144 -2.25 2.91 7.58
C ALA A 144 -1.45 4.15 8.01
N ARG A 145 -0.34 4.49 7.34
CA ARG A 145 0.48 5.66 7.71
C ARG A 145 0.03 6.94 7.02
N SER A 146 -0.84 6.84 6.03
CA SER A 146 -1.45 7.97 5.32
C SER A 146 -2.69 8.45 6.10
N VAL A 147 -2.49 9.16 7.21
CA VAL A 147 -3.56 9.58 8.13
C VAL A 147 -4.56 10.51 7.44
N LYS A 148 -5.86 10.22 7.60
CA LYS A 148 -6.97 11.03 7.08
C LYS A 148 -7.46 12.03 8.12
N TRP A 149 -8.16 13.07 7.69
CA TRP A 149 -8.77 14.08 8.56
C TRP A 149 -7.75 14.68 9.54
N LEU A 150 -6.65 15.19 8.96
CA LEU A 150 -5.47 15.61 9.69
C LEU A 150 -5.77 16.82 10.58
N ASP A 151 -5.51 16.66 11.88
CA ASP A 151 -5.65 17.69 12.92
C ASP A 151 -4.30 18.34 13.25
N THR A 152 -3.33 17.50 13.63
CA THR A 152 -2.06 17.97 14.19
C THR A 152 -0.89 17.19 13.60
N ILE A 153 0.20 17.91 13.30
CA ILE A 153 1.52 17.35 12.97
C ILE A 153 2.47 17.65 14.13
N LYS A 154 3.11 16.63 14.71
CA LYS A 154 4.06 16.77 15.82
C LYS A 154 5.43 16.19 15.48
N ILE A 155 6.48 16.90 15.88
CA ILE A 155 7.84 16.37 15.84
C ILE A 155 8.12 15.76 17.21
N ILE A 156 8.48 14.48 17.22
CA ILE A 156 8.66 13.69 18.44
C ILE A 156 9.98 12.91 18.39
N ALA A 157 10.54 12.62 19.57
CA ALA A 157 11.85 11.99 19.70
C ALA A 157 11.86 10.50 19.29
N GLU A 158 10.76 9.80 19.55
CA GLU A 158 10.58 8.39 19.27
C GLU A 158 9.34 8.18 18.39
N GLU A 159 9.15 6.98 17.85
CA GLU A 159 7.94 6.67 17.08
C GLU A 159 6.65 6.91 17.88
N SER A 160 5.55 7.17 17.18
CA SER A 160 4.25 7.39 17.82
C SER A 160 3.87 6.20 18.71
N GLN A 161 3.43 6.53 19.92
CA GLN A 161 3.01 5.55 20.92
C GLN A 161 1.53 5.15 20.79
N GLY A 162 0.85 5.61 19.74
CA GLY A 162 -0.55 5.27 19.45
C GLY A 162 -0.76 3.78 19.23
N PHE A 163 -1.97 3.31 19.50
CA PHE A 163 -2.39 1.91 19.38
C PHE A 163 -2.05 1.33 18.01
N PHE A 164 -2.38 2.03 16.92
CA PHE A 164 -2.17 1.54 15.55
C PHE A 164 -0.70 1.51 15.10
N MET A 165 0.21 2.13 15.86
CA MET A 165 1.65 2.01 15.65
C MET A 165 2.24 0.90 16.54
N GLN A 166 1.82 0.85 17.80
CA GLN A 166 2.44 -0.01 18.81
C GLN A 166 1.83 -1.41 18.90
N ARG A 167 0.51 -1.51 18.73
CA ARG A 167 -0.33 -2.71 18.96
C ARG A 167 -1.12 -3.13 17.72
N ASP A 168 -0.74 -2.64 16.54
CA ASP A 168 -1.28 -3.12 15.26
C ASP A 168 -0.24 -2.98 14.14
N TYR A 169 -0.58 -3.44 12.94
CA TYR A 169 0.19 -3.28 11.71
C TYR A 169 1.68 -3.68 11.87
N LYS A 170 1.91 -4.85 12.47
CA LYS A 170 3.23 -5.47 12.69
C LYS A 170 3.23 -6.89 12.14
N MET A 171 4.29 -7.27 11.44
CA MET A 171 4.43 -8.59 10.83
C MET A 171 5.07 -9.57 11.81
N PHE A 172 4.26 -10.52 12.31
CA PHE A 172 4.71 -11.59 13.21
C PHE A 172 4.94 -12.89 12.45
N PRO A 173 5.81 -13.79 12.94
CA PRO A 173 5.96 -15.11 12.34
C PRO A 173 4.74 -16.01 12.63
N PRO A 174 4.55 -17.12 11.86
CA PRO A 174 3.41 -18.01 12.03
C PRO A 174 3.28 -18.70 13.40
N SER A 175 4.35 -18.74 14.20
CA SER A 175 4.35 -19.32 15.55
C SER A 175 3.69 -18.43 16.61
N VAL A 176 3.44 -17.15 16.32
CA VAL A 176 2.84 -16.21 17.27
C VAL A 176 1.31 -16.25 17.17
N ASN A 177 0.65 -16.32 18.31
CA ASN A 177 -0.80 -16.31 18.50
C ASN A 177 -1.21 -15.27 19.56
N TRP A 178 -2.49 -15.21 19.91
CA TRP A 178 -3.01 -14.21 20.87
C TRP A 178 -2.54 -14.44 22.32
N ASP A 179 -2.10 -15.65 22.65
CA ASP A 179 -1.67 -16.01 24.01
C ASP A 179 -0.19 -15.70 24.25
N ASN A 180 0.62 -15.69 23.20
CA ASN A 180 2.09 -15.49 23.28
C ASN A 180 2.60 -14.22 22.58
N ILE A 181 1.71 -13.36 22.08
CA ILE A 181 2.10 -12.15 21.36
C ILE A 181 2.83 -11.15 22.26
N VAL A 182 4.00 -10.71 21.81
CA VAL A 182 4.77 -9.61 22.43
C VAL A 182 5.02 -8.53 21.39
N TRP A 183 4.23 -7.45 21.44
CA TRP A 183 4.19 -6.40 20.43
C TRP A 183 5.52 -5.68 20.16
N SER A 184 6.34 -5.51 21.18
CA SER A 184 7.64 -4.83 21.10
C SER A 184 8.71 -5.63 20.35
N THR A 185 8.50 -6.93 20.14
CA THR A 185 9.45 -7.76 19.37
C THR A 185 9.45 -7.45 17.88
N ARG A 186 8.47 -6.69 17.39
CA ARG A 186 8.35 -6.32 15.98
C ARG A 186 8.25 -4.81 15.82
N LYS A 187 8.91 -4.31 14.79
CA LYS A 187 8.81 -2.91 14.37
C LYS A 187 7.49 -2.65 13.65
N PRO A 188 6.91 -1.45 13.74
CA PRO A 188 5.76 -1.07 12.94
C PRO A 188 6.04 -1.26 11.45
N GLN A 189 5.09 -1.84 10.71
CA GLN A 189 5.24 -2.01 9.28
C GLN A 189 5.16 -0.63 8.59
N MET A 190 6.15 -0.34 7.75
CA MET A 190 6.23 0.88 6.94
C MET A 190 6.14 0.50 5.46
N ASP A 191 7.27 0.18 4.82
CA ASP A 191 7.34 -0.40 3.47
C ASP A 191 6.50 -1.70 3.37
N PHE A 192 6.18 -2.16 2.17
CA PHE A 192 5.51 -3.44 1.93
C PHE A 192 6.16 -4.24 0.79
N PRO A 193 6.15 -5.58 0.87
CA PRO A 193 6.77 -6.43 -0.13
C PRO A 193 6.00 -6.41 -1.46
N VAL A 194 6.67 -6.89 -2.51
CA VAL A 194 6.09 -7.13 -3.83
C VAL A 194 4.80 -7.95 -3.72
N GLN A 195 3.80 -7.56 -4.51
CA GLN A 195 2.47 -8.14 -4.53
C GLN A 195 1.93 -8.13 -5.95
N CYS A 196 1.17 -9.15 -6.31
CA CYS A 196 0.25 -9.09 -7.43
C CYS A 196 -1.05 -9.85 -7.13
N ALA A 197 -2.09 -9.55 -7.91
CA ALA A 197 -3.30 -10.35 -7.95
C ALA A 197 -3.95 -10.24 -9.34
N ILE A 198 -4.44 -11.37 -9.85
CA ILE A 198 -5.40 -11.46 -10.95
C ILE A 198 -6.72 -10.81 -10.55
N CYS A 199 -7.32 -10.02 -11.44
CA CYS A 199 -8.60 -9.31 -11.21
C CYS A 199 -9.61 -9.45 -12.37
N SER A 200 -9.21 -10.10 -13.47
CA SER A 200 -10.06 -10.33 -14.66
C SER A 200 -10.97 -11.55 -14.55
N LEU A 201 -10.71 -12.38 -13.54
CA LEU A 201 -11.38 -13.65 -13.29
C LEU A 201 -11.67 -13.73 -11.80
N GLU A 202 -12.82 -14.31 -11.45
CA GLU A 202 -13.17 -14.63 -10.06
C GLU A 202 -12.48 -15.92 -9.61
N ASP A 203 -12.34 -16.14 -8.28
CA ASP A 203 -11.73 -17.36 -7.69
C ASP A 203 -12.27 -18.67 -8.29
N VAL A 204 -13.52 -18.67 -8.75
CA VAL A 204 -14.16 -19.73 -9.54
C VAL A 204 -14.91 -19.11 -10.72
N ASP A 205 -14.36 -19.23 -11.92
CA ASP A 205 -14.96 -18.69 -13.14
C ASP A 205 -15.28 -19.77 -14.19
N VAL A 206 -16.28 -19.52 -15.03
CA VAL A 206 -16.63 -20.35 -16.19
C VAL A 206 -16.24 -19.62 -17.47
N VAL A 207 -15.17 -20.08 -18.09
CA VAL A 207 -14.64 -19.47 -19.32
C VAL A 207 -15.06 -20.26 -20.56
N LYS A 208 -15.21 -19.55 -21.68
CA LYS A 208 -15.35 -20.20 -22.99
C LYS A 208 -14.04 -20.89 -23.36
N HIS A 209 -14.14 -21.99 -24.10
CA HIS A 209 -12.97 -22.69 -24.61
C HIS A 209 -12.12 -21.76 -25.49
N GLY A 210 -10.80 -21.76 -25.29
CA GLY A 210 -9.83 -21.03 -26.10
C GLY A 210 -8.94 -20.08 -25.30
N LYS A 211 -8.57 -18.98 -25.94
CA LYS A 211 -7.69 -17.95 -25.40
C LYS A 211 -8.43 -17.05 -24.42
N VAL A 212 -7.88 -16.92 -23.22
CA VAL A 212 -8.41 -16.06 -22.17
C VAL A 212 -7.37 -15.01 -21.81
N ILE A 213 -7.84 -13.78 -21.67
CA ILE A 213 -7.02 -12.66 -21.22
C ILE A 213 -7.00 -12.67 -19.69
N VAL A 214 -5.83 -12.91 -19.11
CA VAL A 214 -5.59 -12.83 -17.67
C VAL A 214 -4.88 -11.52 -17.38
N SER A 215 -5.57 -10.62 -16.68
CA SER A 215 -5.05 -9.33 -16.24
C SER A 215 -5.27 -9.07 -14.74
N GLY A 216 -4.47 -8.16 -14.21
CA GLY A 216 -4.50 -7.77 -12.81
C GLY A 216 -3.52 -6.62 -12.50
N TYR A 217 -3.16 -6.47 -11.23
CA TYR A 217 -2.20 -5.46 -10.78
C TYR A 217 -0.99 -6.11 -10.10
N ALA A 218 0.15 -5.41 -10.14
CA ALA A 218 1.34 -5.68 -9.37
C ALA A 218 1.88 -4.39 -8.72
N VAL A 219 2.47 -4.47 -7.53
CA VAL A 219 3.01 -3.32 -6.80
C VAL A 219 4.07 -3.76 -5.79
N SER A 220 5.10 -2.95 -5.57
CA SER A 220 6.03 -3.07 -4.45
C SER A 220 6.10 -1.74 -3.70
N GLY A 221 6.41 -1.78 -2.41
CA GLY A 221 6.60 -0.57 -1.61
C GLY A 221 7.96 0.08 -1.88
N GLY A 222 8.30 1.10 -1.11
CA GLY A 222 9.61 1.76 -1.15
C GLY A 222 10.00 2.40 -2.49
N GLY A 223 9.07 2.48 -3.45
CA GLY A 223 9.31 3.07 -4.77
C GLY A 223 9.96 2.12 -5.77
N ARG A 224 9.96 0.81 -5.47
CA ARG A 224 10.49 -0.23 -6.36
C ARG A 224 9.48 -0.54 -7.45
N GLY A 225 9.89 -0.39 -8.71
CA GLY A 225 9.11 -0.83 -9.87
C GLY A 225 8.92 -2.35 -9.90
N ILE A 226 7.97 -2.80 -10.72
CA ILE A 226 7.78 -4.23 -11.02
C ILE A 226 8.62 -4.57 -12.24
N GLU A 227 9.59 -5.46 -12.11
CA GLU A 227 10.48 -5.88 -13.19
C GLU A 227 9.92 -7.06 -14.00
N ARG A 228 9.09 -7.91 -13.39
CA ARG A 228 8.44 -9.00 -14.13
C ARG A 228 7.14 -9.45 -13.47
N VAL A 229 6.21 -9.93 -14.28
CA VAL A 229 5.03 -10.68 -13.82
C VAL A 229 4.97 -11.99 -14.59
N ASP A 230 4.92 -13.10 -13.87
CA ASP A 230 4.89 -14.44 -14.43
C ASP A 230 3.49 -15.04 -14.22
N ILE A 231 2.91 -15.62 -15.26
CA ILE A 231 1.63 -16.34 -15.24
C ILE A 231 1.86 -17.81 -15.59
N SER A 232 1.24 -18.71 -14.83
CA SER A 232 1.23 -20.14 -15.07
C SER A 232 -0.21 -20.64 -15.23
N VAL A 233 -0.41 -21.61 -16.12
CA VAL A 233 -1.69 -22.30 -16.38
C VAL A 233 -1.59 -23.82 -16.23
N ASP A 234 -0.52 -24.31 -15.60
CA ASP A 234 -0.22 -25.75 -15.47
C ASP A 234 0.14 -26.16 -14.03
N GLY A 235 -0.36 -25.39 -13.06
CA GLY A 235 -0.08 -25.62 -11.64
C GLY A 235 1.34 -25.21 -11.25
N SER A 236 1.81 -24.06 -11.75
CA SER A 236 3.11 -23.45 -11.41
C SER A 236 4.34 -24.22 -11.94
N LYS A 237 4.21 -25.04 -13.00
CA LYS A 237 5.34 -25.79 -13.59
C LYS A 237 6.07 -24.97 -14.65
N THR A 238 5.31 -24.31 -15.52
CA THR A 238 5.84 -23.40 -16.55
C THR A 238 5.25 -22.00 -16.39
N TRP A 239 5.97 -21.01 -16.89
CA TRP A 239 5.66 -19.60 -16.72
C TRP A 239 5.78 -18.86 -18.04
N VAL A 240 4.79 -18.02 -18.32
CA VAL A 240 4.81 -17.06 -19.41
C VAL A 240 4.90 -15.66 -18.80
N GLU A 241 5.77 -14.82 -19.34
CA GLU A 241 5.86 -13.43 -18.91
C GLU A 241 4.64 -12.64 -19.41
N ALA A 242 3.97 -11.95 -18.50
CA ALA A 242 2.89 -11.03 -18.83
C ALA A 242 3.43 -9.68 -19.28
N SER A 243 2.75 -9.06 -20.23
CA SER A 243 2.97 -7.64 -20.55
C SER A 243 2.65 -6.77 -19.32
N ARG A 244 3.35 -5.65 -19.18
CA ARG A 244 3.26 -4.71 -18.05
C ARG A 244 3.05 -3.29 -18.55
N TYR A 245 2.17 -2.52 -17.92
CA TYR A 245 1.92 -1.13 -18.31
C TYR A 245 1.38 -0.26 -17.15
N GLN A 246 1.56 1.06 -17.27
CA GLN A 246 0.99 2.06 -16.35
C GLN A 246 0.14 3.12 -17.07
N LYS A 247 0.55 3.51 -18.28
CA LYS A 247 -0.05 4.55 -19.13
C LYS A 247 -0.27 3.94 -20.52
N THR A 248 -1.44 4.18 -21.12
CA THR A 248 -1.75 3.67 -22.46
C THR A 248 -0.81 4.28 -23.49
N GLY A 249 -0.24 3.46 -24.37
CA GLY A 249 0.63 3.91 -25.46
C GLY A 249 2.05 4.32 -25.03
N VAL A 250 2.40 4.21 -23.73
CA VAL A 250 3.75 4.48 -23.23
C VAL A 250 4.35 3.17 -22.73
N PRO A 251 5.48 2.70 -23.31
CA PRO A 251 6.19 1.54 -22.80
C PRO A 251 6.57 1.72 -21.34
N TYR A 252 6.25 0.75 -20.50
CA TYR A 252 6.66 0.77 -19.11
C TYR A 252 8.06 0.16 -18.99
N ILE A 253 8.97 0.93 -18.37
CA ILE A 253 10.32 0.50 -18.00
C ILE A 253 10.43 0.72 -16.49
N ALA A 254 10.80 -0.30 -15.73
CA ALA A 254 10.84 -0.20 -14.29
C ALA A 254 11.95 0.76 -13.84
N ASP A 255 11.65 1.59 -12.84
CA ASP A 255 12.52 2.63 -12.27
C ASP A 255 13.02 3.70 -13.26
N ASP A 256 12.49 3.75 -14.49
CA ASP A 256 12.77 4.82 -15.46
C ASP A 256 12.05 6.12 -15.08
N ILE A 257 12.58 7.26 -15.52
CA ILE A 257 12.00 8.58 -15.26
C ILE A 257 10.58 8.76 -15.82
N SER A 258 10.21 7.99 -16.86
CA SER A 258 8.86 7.99 -17.44
C SER A 258 7.84 7.19 -16.61
N SER A 259 8.32 6.36 -15.68
CA SER A 259 7.51 5.50 -14.83
C SER A 259 6.97 6.23 -13.60
N ASP A 260 5.77 5.85 -13.17
CA ASP A 260 5.17 6.34 -11.94
C ASP A 260 5.65 5.43 -10.79
N LYS A 261 6.83 5.68 -10.20
CA LYS A 261 7.49 4.81 -9.21
C LYS A 261 6.65 4.47 -7.96
N TRP A 262 5.65 5.28 -7.64
CA TRP A 262 4.76 5.08 -6.49
C TRP A 262 3.43 4.41 -6.85
N ALA A 263 3.18 4.17 -8.13
CA ALA A 263 1.96 3.59 -8.63
C ALA A 263 2.10 2.08 -8.83
N TRP A 264 0.96 1.38 -8.86
CA TRP A 264 0.94 0.00 -9.32
C TRP A 264 1.32 -0.12 -10.80
N VAL A 265 1.54 -1.34 -11.24
CA VAL A 265 1.74 -1.72 -12.64
C VAL A 265 0.65 -2.71 -13.00
N PHE A 266 -0.10 -2.45 -14.06
CA PHE A 266 -1.05 -3.44 -14.58
C PHE A 266 -0.30 -4.49 -15.37
N PHE A 267 -0.80 -5.72 -15.34
CA PHE A 267 -0.28 -6.80 -16.16
C PHE A 267 -1.38 -7.47 -16.97
N GLN A 268 -0.99 -8.06 -18.10
CA GLN A 268 -1.89 -8.84 -18.96
C GLN A 268 -1.13 -9.92 -19.74
N ALA A 269 -1.68 -11.13 -19.80
CA ALA A 269 -1.27 -12.16 -20.76
C ALA A 269 -2.49 -12.84 -21.38
N GLU A 270 -2.36 -13.23 -22.64
CA GLU A 270 -3.29 -14.13 -23.30
C GLU A 270 -2.79 -15.57 -23.10
N VAL A 271 -3.62 -16.42 -22.51
CA VAL A 271 -3.27 -17.81 -22.22
C VAL A 271 -4.33 -18.77 -22.74
N ASP A 272 -3.90 -19.92 -23.23
CA ASP A 272 -4.81 -20.99 -23.65
C ASP A 272 -5.29 -21.79 -22.43
N ILE A 273 -6.60 -21.92 -22.29
CA ILE A 273 -7.23 -22.65 -21.18
C ILE A 273 -7.88 -23.92 -21.71
N PRO A 274 -7.18 -25.07 -21.67
CA PRO A 274 -7.64 -26.29 -22.31
C PRO A 274 -8.81 -26.95 -21.57
N GLN A 275 -8.87 -26.81 -20.24
CA GLN A 275 -9.82 -27.51 -19.38
C GLN A 275 -9.93 -26.82 -18.01
N ILE A 276 -10.29 -27.57 -16.97
CA ILE A 276 -10.17 -27.11 -15.58
C ILE A 276 -8.70 -26.78 -15.30
N THR A 277 -8.42 -25.52 -15.02
CA THR A 277 -7.06 -24.99 -14.91
C THR A 277 -6.95 -24.11 -13.67
N GLU A 278 -5.86 -24.30 -12.91
CA GLU A 278 -5.42 -23.33 -11.92
C GLU A 278 -4.50 -22.32 -12.60
N ILE A 279 -4.89 -21.05 -12.58
CA ILE A 279 -4.10 -19.93 -13.07
C ILE A 279 -3.38 -19.31 -11.89
N VAL A 280 -2.07 -19.16 -12.00
CA VAL A 280 -1.21 -18.62 -10.94
C VAL A 280 -0.47 -17.39 -11.43
N ALA A 281 -0.47 -16.31 -10.64
CA ALA A 281 0.32 -15.11 -10.91
C ALA A 281 1.29 -14.80 -9.77
N LYS A 282 2.52 -14.39 -10.15
CA LYS A 282 3.54 -13.87 -9.24
C LYS A 282 4.33 -12.73 -9.88
N ALA A 283 4.76 -11.76 -9.08
CA ALA A 283 5.56 -10.63 -9.52
C ALA A 283 6.98 -10.63 -8.92
N VAL A 284 7.88 -9.95 -9.61
CA VAL A 284 9.27 -9.67 -9.20
C VAL A 284 9.47 -8.16 -9.28
N ASP A 285 10.00 -7.54 -8.22
CA ASP A 285 10.33 -6.11 -8.23
C ASP A 285 11.77 -5.85 -8.73
N THR A 286 12.14 -4.58 -8.93
CA THR A 286 13.47 -4.19 -9.44
C THR A 286 14.64 -4.56 -8.54
N ALA A 287 14.37 -4.88 -7.27
CA ALA A 287 15.36 -5.42 -6.33
C ALA A 287 15.37 -6.97 -6.31
N ALA A 288 14.72 -7.60 -7.29
CA ALA A 288 14.56 -9.04 -7.42
C ALA A 288 13.87 -9.72 -6.22
N ASN A 289 13.08 -8.97 -5.43
CA ASN A 289 12.24 -9.59 -4.41
C ASN A 289 11.14 -10.40 -5.09
N VAL A 290 10.78 -11.52 -4.46
CA VAL A 290 9.76 -12.44 -4.98
C VAL A 290 8.62 -12.62 -3.99
N GLN A 291 7.46 -13.03 -4.51
CA GLN A 291 6.34 -13.45 -3.69
C GLN A 291 6.52 -14.88 -3.16
N PRO A 292 6.15 -15.16 -1.90
CA PRO A 292 6.12 -16.52 -1.38
C PRO A 292 5.04 -17.34 -2.09
N GLU A 293 5.29 -18.63 -2.27
CA GLU A 293 4.34 -19.54 -2.91
C GLU A 293 3.09 -19.78 -2.04
N ASN A 294 3.32 -20.03 -0.75
CA ASN A 294 2.33 -20.56 0.18
C ASN A 294 2.00 -19.56 1.29
N VAL A 295 0.72 -19.46 1.62
CA VAL A 295 0.22 -18.54 2.66
C VAL A 295 0.69 -18.97 4.05
N GLU A 296 0.85 -20.27 4.29
CA GLU A 296 1.26 -20.87 5.56
C GLU A 296 2.62 -20.33 6.04
N VAL A 297 3.54 -20.10 5.10
CA VAL A 297 4.90 -19.61 5.36
C VAL A 297 4.89 -18.17 5.87
N ILE A 298 3.88 -17.38 5.46
CA ILE A 298 3.73 -15.96 5.81
C ILE A 298 2.51 -15.68 6.69
N TRP A 299 1.83 -16.72 7.18
CA TRP A 299 0.65 -16.54 8.02
C TRP A 299 1.04 -15.71 9.24
N ASN A 300 0.16 -14.78 9.63
CA ASN A 300 0.33 -14.01 10.85
C ASN A 300 -1.03 -13.70 11.48
N LEU A 301 -1.05 -13.56 12.81
CA LEU A 301 -2.29 -13.41 13.61
C LEU A 301 -3.14 -12.19 13.25
N ARG A 302 -2.56 -11.17 12.61
CA ARG A 302 -3.24 -9.94 12.15
C ARG A 302 -3.77 -10.03 10.73
N GLY A 303 -3.43 -11.11 10.01
CA GLY A 303 -3.85 -11.29 8.63
C GLY A 303 -3.40 -10.15 7.74
N ILE A 304 -2.17 -9.66 7.91
CA ILE A 304 -1.61 -8.58 7.09
C ILE A 304 -0.57 -9.12 6.10
N LEU A 305 -0.29 -8.35 5.05
CA LEU A 305 0.76 -8.64 4.06
C LEU A 305 0.61 -10.02 3.41
N ASN A 306 -0.61 -10.44 3.09
CA ASN A 306 -0.78 -11.62 2.26
C ASN A 306 -0.29 -11.34 0.83
N THR A 307 0.94 -11.75 0.56
CA THR A 307 1.59 -11.65 -0.74
C THR A 307 1.85 -13.01 -1.37
N SER A 308 1.13 -14.05 -0.95
CA SER A 308 1.24 -15.36 -1.61
C SER A 308 0.93 -15.24 -3.11
N TRP A 309 1.42 -16.18 -3.91
CA TRP A 309 0.99 -16.28 -5.31
C TRP A 309 -0.55 -16.29 -5.37
N HIS A 310 -1.12 -15.52 -6.29
CA HIS A 310 -2.57 -15.49 -6.46
C HIS A 310 -2.97 -16.65 -7.37
N ARG A 311 -3.91 -17.48 -6.90
CA ARG A 311 -4.36 -18.69 -7.59
C ARG A 311 -5.85 -18.56 -7.85
N VAL A 312 -6.25 -18.68 -9.12
CA VAL A 312 -7.64 -18.62 -9.57
C VAL A 312 -7.97 -19.93 -10.26
N HIS A 313 -9.13 -20.51 -9.95
CA HIS A 313 -9.58 -21.75 -10.58
C HIS A 313 -10.61 -21.43 -11.65
N VAL A 314 -10.34 -21.85 -12.88
CA VAL A 314 -11.29 -21.71 -13.98
C VAL A 314 -11.78 -23.07 -14.45
N ARG A 315 -13.03 -23.12 -14.91
CA ARG A 315 -13.61 -24.29 -15.57
C ARG A 315 -14.06 -23.89 -16.97
N VAL A 316 -13.79 -24.74 -17.95
CA VAL A 316 -14.34 -24.56 -19.30
C VAL A 316 -15.79 -25.03 -19.29
N GLY A 317 -16.71 -24.16 -19.68
CA GLY A 317 -18.14 -24.47 -19.74
C GLY A 317 -18.85 -23.69 -20.85
N HIS A 318 -20.02 -24.17 -21.24
CA HIS A 318 -20.91 -23.41 -22.12
C HIS A 318 -21.57 -22.33 -21.25
N SER A 319 -21.41 -21.05 -21.59
CA SER A 319 -22.18 -20.00 -20.92
C SER A 319 -23.65 -20.24 -21.24
N ASN A 320 -24.45 -20.61 -20.24
CA ASN A 320 -25.90 -20.58 -20.35
C ASN A 320 -26.32 -19.11 -20.37
N LEU A 321 -26.31 -18.51 -21.56
CA LEU A 321 -27.12 -17.34 -21.89
C LEU A 321 -28.52 -17.82 -22.29
#